data_AF-A0A645FWM0-F1
#
_entry.id   AF-A0A645FWM0-F1
#
_cell.length_a   1.000
_cell.length_b   1.000
_cell.length_c   1.000
_cell.angle_alpha   90.00
_cell.angle_beta   90.00
_cell.angle_gamma   90.00
#
_symmetry.space_group_name_H-M   'P 1'
#
loop_
_entity.id
_entity.type
_entity.pdbx_description
1 polymer ?
#
loop_
_entity_poly.entity_id
_entity_poly.type
_entity_poly.pdbx_seq_one_letter_code
_entity_poly.pdbx_strand_id
1 'polypeptide(L)'
;MQATAGNLTFTGPGLALTNQVSLSKQIKNLGPAKMNLSLNHNNGVFKGSVVIPGQTRPQSFRGVILLNELMGFGFLPIGERTVPVTFEPVP
;
A
#
# COMPACT_ATOMS: atom_id res chain seq x y z
N MET A 1 -8.64 -14.25 7.37
CA MET A 1 -8.18 -14.00 6.00
C MET A 1 -7.04 -14.96 5.68
N GLN A 2 -7.12 -15.69 4.57
CA GLN A 2 -5.96 -16.38 3.99
C GLN A 2 -4.87 -15.35 3.65
N ALA A 3 -3.62 -15.80 3.51
CA ALA A 3 -2.53 -14.93 3.08
C ALA A 3 -2.81 -14.44 1.64
N THR A 4 -3.10 -13.16 1.49
CA THR A 4 -3.30 -12.53 0.17
C THR A 4 -2.00 -11.84 -0.23
N ALA A 5 -1.33 -12.35 -1.26
CA ALA A 5 -0.31 -11.59 -1.97
C ALA A 5 -1.02 -10.58 -2.88
N GLY A 6 -0.47 -9.39 -3.01
CA GLY A 6 -1.05 -8.34 -3.83
C GLY A 6 -0.05 -7.28 -4.20
N ASN A 7 -0.39 -6.47 -5.19
CA ASN A 7 0.36 -5.29 -5.58
C ASN A 7 -0.25 -4.08 -4.89
N LEU A 8 0.58 -3.33 -4.17
CA LEU A 8 0.24 -2.02 -3.64
C LEU A 8 0.84 -0.96 -4.56
N THR A 9 -0.03 -0.21 -5.24
CA THR A 9 0.34 0.75 -6.28
C THR A 9 0.01 2.17 -5.84
N PHE A 10 0.95 3.08 -6.05
CA PHE A 10 0.84 4.52 -5.81
C PHE A 10 0.93 5.21 -7.18
N THR A 11 -0.18 5.84 -7.60
CA THR A 11 -0.28 6.42 -8.94
C THR A 11 -0.64 7.90 -8.87
N GLY A 12 0.10 8.75 -9.55
CA GLY A 12 -0.22 10.17 -9.66
C GLY A 12 0.69 10.88 -10.67
N PRO A 13 0.50 12.19 -10.89
CA PRO A 13 1.36 12.94 -11.81
C PRO A 13 2.83 12.85 -11.42
N GLY A 14 3.65 12.20 -12.25
CA GLY A 14 5.08 11.97 -11.99
C GLY A 14 5.38 10.86 -10.96
N LEU A 15 4.40 10.07 -10.56
CA LEU A 15 4.56 8.94 -9.64
C LEU A 15 3.89 7.69 -10.20
N ALA A 16 4.71 6.67 -10.46
CA ALA A 16 4.26 5.31 -10.70
C ALA A 16 5.16 4.39 -9.86
N LEU A 17 4.64 3.93 -8.72
CA LEU A 17 5.37 3.07 -7.80
C LEU A 17 4.49 1.88 -7.45
N THR A 18 5.02 0.67 -7.62
CA THR A 18 4.31 -0.55 -7.25
C THR A 18 5.22 -1.42 -6.40
N ASN A 19 4.72 -1.88 -5.26
CA ASN A 19 5.36 -2.87 -4.42
C ASN A 19 4.46 -4.09 -4.25
N GLN A 20 5.02 -5.28 -4.48
CA GLN A 20 4.35 -6.51 -4.08
C GLN A 20 4.40 -6.64 -2.55
N VAL A 21 3.27 -6.97 -1.95
CA VAL A 21 3.11 -7.20 -0.52
C VAL A 21 2.41 -8.52 -0.24
N SER A 22 2.75 -9.14 0.87
CA SER A 22 1.98 -10.26 1.43
C SER A 22 1.23 -9.78 2.67
N LEU A 23 -0.10 -9.84 2.64
CA LEU A 23 -0.99 -9.42 3.73
C LEU A 23 -1.43 -10.60 4.59
N SER A 24 -0.47 -11.40 5.02
CA SER A 24 -0.69 -12.50 5.96
C SER A 24 -0.66 -12.02 7.42
N LYS A 25 -0.63 -12.96 8.39
CA LYS A 25 -0.38 -12.62 9.82
C LYS A 25 0.88 -11.78 10.01
N GLN A 26 1.88 -11.97 9.16
CA GLN A 26 3.05 -11.11 9.05
C GLN A 26 3.02 -10.41 7.69
N ILE A 27 3.01 -9.09 7.72
CA ILE A 27 3.05 -8.30 6.50
C ILE A 27 4.48 -8.26 6.00
N LYS A 28 4.67 -8.66 4.75
CA LYS A 28 5.99 -8.64 4.08
C LYS A 28 5.94 -7.68 2.91
N ASN A 29 6.93 -6.80 2.83
CA ASN A 29 7.22 -6.04 1.63
C ASN A 29 8.18 -6.85 0.76
N LEU A 30 7.71 -7.25 -0.41
CA LEU A 30 8.47 -8.03 -1.40
C LEU A 30 8.91 -7.16 -2.58
N GLY A 31 8.42 -5.92 -2.64
CA GLY A 31 8.75 -4.95 -3.68
C GLY A 31 10.05 -4.18 -3.45
N PRO A 32 10.56 -3.50 -4.49
CA PRO A 32 11.85 -2.83 -4.46
C PRO A 32 11.85 -1.54 -3.64
N ALA A 33 10.70 -0.87 -3.48
CA ALA A 33 10.65 0.36 -2.68
C ALA A 33 10.74 0.05 -1.19
N LYS A 34 11.47 0.88 -0.44
CA LYS A 34 11.50 0.77 1.03
C LYS A 34 10.13 1.16 1.58
N MET A 35 9.41 0.20 2.13
CA MET A 35 8.04 0.38 2.63
C MET A 35 7.82 -0.40 3.93
N ASN A 36 7.04 0.20 4.83
CA ASN A 36 6.38 -0.52 5.92
C ASN A 36 4.86 -0.44 5.75
N LEU A 37 4.16 -1.46 6.22
CA LEU A 37 2.72 -1.59 6.10
C LEU A 37 2.17 -2.34 7.30
N SER A 38 1.05 -1.86 7.83
CA SER A 38 0.25 -2.49 8.87
C SER A 38 -1.19 -2.60 8.38
N LEU A 39 -1.84 -3.73 8.68
CA LEU A 39 -3.23 -4.01 8.34
C LEU A 39 -3.94 -4.42 9.62
N ASN A 40 -5.03 -3.73 9.93
CA ASN A 40 -5.96 -4.18 10.94
C ASN A 40 -6.91 -5.19 10.30
N HIS A 41 -6.68 -6.47 10.58
CA HIS A 41 -7.47 -7.55 9.99
C HIS A 41 -8.93 -7.58 10.46
N ASN A 42 -9.30 -6.86 11.53
CA ASN A 42 -10.68 -6.81 12.03
C ASN A 42 -11.56 -5.87 11.21
N ASN A 43 -10.97 -4.86 10.56
CA ASN A 43 -11.73 -3.82 9.84
C ASN A 43 -11.14 -3.46 8.46
N GLY A 44 -10.10 -4.16 8.01
CA GLY A 44 -9.48 -3.94 6.71
C GLY A 44 -8.66 -2.65 6.60
N VAL A 45 -8.59 -1.83 7.64
CA VAL A 45 -7.84 -0.56 7.60
C VAL A 45 -6.35 -0.85 7.51
N PHE A 46 -5.67 -0.30 6.51
CA PHE A 46 -4.22 -0.35 6.41
C PHE A 46 -3.60 1.03 6.50
N LYS A 47 -2.37 1.07 7.03
CA LYS A 47 -1.53 2.27 7.10
C LYS A 47 -0.07 1.88 7.01
N GLY A 48 0.74 2.77 6.46
CA GLY A 48 2.15 2.52 6.26
C GLY A 48 2.92 3.76 5.88
N SER A 49 4.16 3.55 5.46
CA SER A 49 5.02 4.57 4.89
C SER A 49 5.88 3.99 3.79
N VAL A 50 6.13 4.78 2.75
CA VAL A 50 6.91 4.40 1.59
C VAL A 50 7.94 5.48 1.27
N VAL A 51 9.15 5.07 0.90
CA VAL A 51 10.16 5.97 0.35
C VAL A 51 9.95 6.05 -1.15
N ILE A 52 9.47 7.19 -1.62
CA ILE A 52 9.25 7.47 -3.04
C ILE A 52 10.61 7.68 -3.72
N PRO A 53 10.83 7.19 -4.95
CA PRO A 53 12.05 7.48 -5.70
C PRO A 53 12.33 8.99 -5.79
N GLY A 54 13.57 9.39 -5.53
CA GLY A 54 13.98 10.80 -5.47
C GLY A 54 13.65 11.52 -4.15
N GLN A 55 12.91 10.89 -3.23
CA GLN A 55 12.68 11.40 -1.89
C GLN A 55 13.58 10.69 -0.86
N THR A 56 14.10 11.44 0.09
CA THR A 56 14.89 10.89 1.21
C THR A 56 14.04 10.54 2.43
N ARG A 57 12.86 11.15 2.55
CA ARG A 57 11.95 10.97 3.69
C ARG A 57 10.80 10.03 3.33
N PRO A 58 10.49 9.02 4.17
CA PRO A 58 9.30 8.21 4.01
C PRO A 58 8.02 9.06 4.05
N GLN A 59 7.06 8.76 3.18
CA GLN A 59 5.75 9.39 3.14
C GLN A 59 4.69 8.43 3.66
N SER A 60 3.83 8.89 4.56
CA SER A 60 2.81 8.06 5.20
C SER A 60 1.55 7.95 4.36
N PHE A 61 1.04 6.73 4.18
CA PHE A 61 -0.20 6.45 3.47
C PHE A 61 -1.18 5.66 4.33
N ARG A 62 -2.45 5.68 3.94
CA ARG A 62 -3.52 4.92 4.60
C ARG A 62 -4.63 4.56 3.63
N GLY A 63 -5.37 3.51 3.95
CA GLY A 63 -6.51 3.06 3.17
C GLY A 63 -7.28 1.94 3.85
N VAL A 64 -8.15 1.30 3.08
CA VAL A 64 -8.97 0.16 3.50
C VAL A 64 -8.91 -0.94 2.46
N ILE A 65 -8.92 -2.19 2.92
CA ILE A 65 -9.12 -3.38 2.09
C ILE A 65 -10.57 -3.81 2.26
N LEU A 66 -11.26 -3.96 1.13
CA LEU A 66 -12.62 -4.43 1.08
C LEU A 66 -12.63 -5.95 1.29
N LEU A 67 -13.34 -6.40 2.32
CA LEU A 67 -13.36 -7.80 2.75
C LEU A 67 -13.84 -8.78 1.66
N ASN A 68 -14.71 -8.33 0.75
CA ASN A 68 -15.39 -9.20 -0.21
C ASN A 68 -14.68 -9.31 -1.56
N GLU A 69 -13.84 -8.33 -1.92
CA GLU A 69 -13.24 -8.25 -3.26
C GLU A 69 -11.72 -8.40 -3.23
N LEU A 70 -11.12 -8.48 -2.04
CA LEU A 70 -9.66 -8.48 -1.84
C LEU A 70 -8.97 -7.27 -2.49
N MET A 71 -9.71 -6.25 -2.90
CA MET A 71 -9.21 -4.98 -3.41
C MET A 71 -9.10 -3.98 -2.27
N GLY A 72 -8.14 -3.07 -2.36
CA GLY A 72 -7.98 -1.99 -1.39
C GLY A 72 -7.80 -0.63 -2.05
N PHE A 73 -8.26 0.39 -1.35
CA PHE A 73 -8.21 1.78 -1.79
C PHE A 73 -7.74 2.66 -0.64
N GLY A 74 -6.92 3.64 -0.98
CA GLY A 74 -6.33 4.53 -0.02
C GLY A 74 -5.73 5.75 -0.69
N PHE A 75 -4.93 6.46 0.08
CA PHE A 75 -4.31 7.69 -0.36
C PHE A 75 -2.98 7.93 0.34
N LEU A 76 -2.13 8.66 -0.37
CA LEU A 76 -0.83 9.10 0.06
C LEU A 76 -0.73 10.63 -0.14
N PRO A 77 -0.69 11.42 0.94
CA PRO A 77 -0.37 12.84 0.87
C PRO A 77 1.12 13.04 0.57
N ILE A 78 1.44 13.89 -0.41
CA ILE A 78 2.81 14.25 -0.80
C ILE A 78 2.84 15.76 -1.07
N GLY A 79 3.40 16.54 -0.14
CA GLY A 79 3.36 17.99 -0.21
C GLY A 79 1.92 18.51 -0.27
N GLU A 80 1.60 19.30 -1.29
CA GLU A 80 0.26 19.86 -1.52
C GLU A 80 -0.69 18.94 -2.31
N ARG A 81 -0.26 17.71 -2.62
CA ARG A 81 -1.03 16.77 -3.44
C ARG A 81 -1.39 15.53 -2.65
N THR A 82 -2.47 14.88 -3.07
CA THR A 82 -2.84 13.55 -2.61
C THR A 82 -2.95 12.63 -3.81
N VAL A 83 -2.31 11.47 -3.75
CA VAL A 83 -2.35 10.47 -4.81
C VAL A 83 -3.10 9.21 -4.33
N PRO A 84 -3.83 8.52 -5.22
CA PRO A 84 -4.44 7.25 -4.90
C PRO A 84 -3.42 6.17 -4.57
N VAL A 85 -3.81 5.29 -3.64
CA VAL A 85 -3.14 4.02 -3.35
C VAL A 85 -4.14 2.91 -3.61
N THR A 86 -3.78 1.95 -4.45
CA THR A 86 -4.61 0.78 -4.73
C THR A 86 -3.90 -0.48 -4.28
N PHE A 87 -4.66 -1.44 -3.78
CA PHE A 87 -4.22 -2.80 -3.53
C PHE A 87 -5.01 -3.73 -4.42
N GLU A 88 -4.31 -4.56 -5.19
CA GLU A 88 -4.90 -5.57 -6.06
C GLU A 88 -4.29 -6.93 -5.74
N PRO A 89 -5.09 -7.98 -5.51
CA PRO A 89 -4.58 -9.31 -5.21
C PRO A 89 -3.88 -9.91 -6.44
N VAL A 90 -2.77 -10.62 -6.22
CA VAL A 90 -2.08 -11.39 -7.28
C VAL A 90 -2.32 -12.88 -7.01
N PRO A 91 -2.57 -13.70 -8.05
CA PRO A 91 -2.72 -15.15 -7.92
C PRO A 91 -1.53 -15.85 -7.23
#